data_AF-C6SAS5-F1
#
_entry.id   AF-C6SAS5-F1
#
_cell.length_a   1.000
_cell.length_b   1.000
_cell.length_c   1.000
_cell.angle_alpha   90.00
_cell.angle_beta   90.00
_cell.angle_gamma   90.00
#
_symmetry.space_group_name_H-M   'P 1'
#
loop_
_entity.id
_entity.type
_entity.pdbx_description
1 polymer ?
#
loop_
_entity_poly.entity_id
_entity_poly.type
_entity_poly.pdbx_seq_one_letter_code
_entity_poly.pdbx_strand_id
1 'polypeptide(L)'
;MNLISRYIIRQMAVMAVYALLAFLALYSFFEILYETGNLGKGSYGIWEMLGYTALKMPARAYELMPLAVLIGGLVSLSQLAAGSELTVIKASGMSTKKLLLILSQFGFIFAIATVALGEWVAPTLSQKAENIKAAAINGKISTGNTGLWLKEKNSIINVREMLPDHTLLGIKIWARPYPAGH
;
A
#
# COMPACT_ATOMS: atom_id res chain seq x y z
N MET A 1 -5.75 10.66 -29.01
CA MET A 1 -7.05 10.52 -28.29
C MET A 1 -7.97 11.65 -28.73
N ASN A 2 -9.26 11.37 -28.96
CA ASN A 2 -10.26 12.40 -29.28
C ASN A 2 -10.57 13.26 -28.03
N LEU A 3 -11.02 14.50 -28.22
CA LEU A 3 -11.29 15.45 -27.12
C LEU A 3 -12.25 14.87 -26.06
N ILE A 4 -13.36 14.25 -26.51
CA ILE A 4 -14.37 13.63 -25.63
C ILE A 4 -13.76 12.49 -24.79
N SER A 5 -12.91 11.65 -25.39
CA SER A 5 -12.27 10.54 -24.66
C SER A 5 -11.37 11.06 -23.54
N ARG A 6 -10.59 12.12 -23.82
CA ARG A 6 -9.73 12.75 -22.82
C ARG A 6 -10.55 13.40 -21.71
N TYR A 7 -11.67 14.03 -22.06
CA TYR A 7 -12.60 14.63 -21.09
C TYR A 7 -13.18 13.59 -20.12
N ILE A 8 -13.76 12.49 -20.64
CA ILE A 8 -14.33 11.42 -19.81
C ILE A 8 -13.26 10.82 -18.89
N ILE A 9 -12.09 10.47 -19.43
CA ILE A 9 -11.00 9.89 -18.62
C ILE A 9 -10.53 10.86 -17.54
N ARG A 10 -10.41 12.16 -17.86
CA ARG A 10 -10.03 13.18 -16.86
C ARG A 10 -11.07 13.30 -15.76
N GLN A 11 -12.35 13.37 -16.10
CA GLN A 11 -13.46 13.45 -15.14
C GLN A 11 -13.43 12.24 -14.18
N MET A 12 -13.31 11.03 -14.75
CA MET A 12 -13.24 9.78 -13.98
C MET A 12 -11.99 9.72 -13.10
N ALA A 13 -10.83 10.12 -13.63
CA ALA A 13 -9.58 10.14 -12.88
C ALA A 13 -9.64 11.11 -11.69
N VAL A 14 -10.21 12.30 -11.87
CA VAL A 14 -10.39 13.26 -10.77
C VAL A 14 -11.30 12.68 -9.69
N MET A 15 -12.43 12.08 -10.07
CA MET A 15 -13.35 11.47 -9.10
C MET A 15 -12.73 10.26 -8.40
N ALA A 16 -11.93 9.45 -9.09
CA ALA A 16 -11.21 8.33 -8.49
C ALA A 16 -10.14 8.81 -7.50
N VAL A 17 -9.39 9.86 -7.82
CA VAL A 17 -8.43 10.46 -6.89
C VAL A 17 -9.13 11.04 -5.67
N TYR A 18 -10.26 11.72 -5.82
CA TYR A 18 -11.03 12.20 -4.67
C TYR A 18 -11.56 11.06 -3.80
N ALA A 19 -12.09 9.99 -4.41
CA ALA A 19 -12.51 8.81 -3.67
C ALA A 19 -11.33 8.16 -2.91
N LEU A 20 -10.15 8.06 -3.55
CA LEU A 20 -8.95 7.54 -2.92
C LEU A 20 -8.51 8.40 -1.74
N LEU A 21 -8.48 9.73 -1.90
CA LEU A 21 -8.12 10.67 -0.84
C LEU A 21 -9.10 10.57 0.34
N ALA A 22 -10.40 10.42 0.08
CA ALA A 22 -11.40 10.22 1.12
C ALA A 22 -11.14 8.92 1.91
N PHE A 23 -10.86 7.81 1.21
CA PHE A 23 -10.51 6.57 1.88
C PHE A 23 -9.20 6.64 2.65
N LEU A 24 -8.16 7.28 2.10
CA LEU A 24 -6.89 7.46 2.78
C LEU A 24 -7.03 8.33 4.03
N ALA A 25 -7.83 9.41 3.98
CA ALA A 25 -8.09 10.25 5.13
C ALA A 25 -8.80 9.45 6.24
N LEU A 26 -9.84 8.71 5.88
CA LEU A 26 -10.56 7.84 6.82
C LEU A 26 -9.65 6.75 7.40
N TYR A 27 -8.85 6.10 6.56
CA TYR A 27 -7.89 5.09 6.99
C TYR A 27 -6.85 5.65 7.95
N SER A 28 -6.28 6.81 7.62
CA SER A 28 -5.26 7.48 8.44
C SER A 28 -5.82 7.85 9.81
N PHE A 29 -7.09 8.26 9.87
CA PHE A 29 -7.77 8.50 11.13
C PHE A 29 -7.81 7.24 12.01
N PHE A 30 -8.21 6.10 11.46
CA PHE A 30 -8.22 4.83 12.20
C PHE A 30 -6.83 4.34 12.58
N GLU A 31 -5.83 4.50 11.71
CA GLU A 31 -4.44 4.13 12.01
C GLU A 31 -3.88 4.97 13.16
N ILE A 32 -4.14 6.27 13.17
CA ILE A 32 -3.73 7.17 14.26
C ILE A 32 -4.41 6.74 15.56
N LEU A 33 -5.72 6.48 15.54
CA LEU A 33 -6.43 5.97 16.72
C LEU A 33 -5.83 4.66 17.24
N TYR A 34 -5.49 3.73 16.34
CA TYR A 34 -4.86 2.47 16.71
C TYR A 34 -3.46 2.67 17.32
N GLU A 35 -2.65 3.56 16.75
CA GLU A 35 -1.29 3.83 17.20
C GLU A 35 -1.21 4.65 18.49
N THR A 36 -2.29 5.33 18.91
CA THR A 36 -2.31 6.05 20.19
C THR A 36 -1.95 5.16 21.39
N GLY A 37 -2.31 3.88 21.36
CA GLY A 37 -1.97 2.92 22.42
C GLY A 37 -0.47 2.56 22.51
N ASN A 38 0.34 3.00 21.54
CA ASN A 38 1.79 2.83 21.53
C ASN A 38 2.54 4.08 21.96
N LEU A 39 1.86 5.23 22.08
CA LEU A 39 2.48 6.48 22.51
C LEU A 39 3.09 6.33 23.92
N GLY A 40 4.30 6.84 24.10
CA GLY A 40 5.04 6.77 25.36
C GLY A 40 5.79 5.46 25.60
N LYS A 41 5.76 4.52 24.65
CA LYS A 41 6.64 3.33 24.68
C LYS A 41 8.00 3.70 24.10
N GLY A 42 9.05 3.68 24.92
CA GLY A 42 10.39 4.08 24.49
C GLY A 42 10.43 5.56 24.10
N SER A 43 10.92 5.86 22.90
CA SER A 43 10.90 7.20 22.29
C SER A 43 9.79 7.36 21.26
N TYR A 44 8.75 6.52 21.26
CA TYR A 44 7.64 6.61 20.30
C TYR A 44 6.66 7.70 20.70
N GLY A 45 6.79 8.87 20.05
CA GLY A 45 5.94 10.04 20.24
C GLY A 45 4.99 10.29 19.07
N ILE A 46 4.38 11.47 19.10
CA ILE A 46 3.39 11.90 18.11
C ILE A 46 4.01 12.05 16.72
N TRP A 47 5.26 12.53 16.64
CA TRP A 47 5.96 12.72 15.37
C TRP A 47 6.30 11.39 14.70
N GLU A 48 6.74 10.41 15.48
CA GLU A 48 7.02 9.05 15.01
C GLU A 48 5.74 8.37 14.51
N MET A 49 4.64 8.52 15.25
CA MET A 49 3.32 8.02 14.83
C MET A 49 2.87 8.65 13.50
N LEU A 50 2.91 9.97 13.38
CA LEU A 50 2.51 10.66 12.14
C LEU A 50 3.40 10.27 10.97
N GLY A 51 4.71 10.17 11.18
CA GLY A 51 5.67 9.68 10.19
C GLY A 51 5.38 8.25 9.76
N TYR A 52 5.12 7.36 10.72
CA TYR A 52 4.73 5.97 10.47
C TYR A 52 3.44 5.88 9.65
N THR A 53 2.37 6.60 10.04
CA THR A 53 1.10 6.63 9.30
C THR A 53 1.30 7.18 7.88
N ALA A 54 2.07 8.26 7.71
CA ALA A 54 2.35 8.84 6.40
C ALA A 54 3.12 7.87 5.48
N LEU A 55 4.10 7.15 6.02
CA LEU A 55 4.87 6.14 5.26
C LEU A 55 4.03 4.91 4.90
N LYS A 56 2.99 4.59 5.67
CA LYS A 56 2.02 3.53 5.34
C LYS A 56 1.00 3.95 4.27
N MET A 57 0.76 5.24 4.07
CA MET A 57 -0.26 5.73 3.12
C MET A 57 -0.12 5.13 1.71
N PRO A 58 1.07 4.98 1.10
CA PRO A 58 1.19 4.44 -0.24
C PRO A 58 0.82 2.95 -0.34
N ALA A 59 1.10 2.17 0.71
CA ALA A 59 0.63 0.78 0.79
C ALA A 59 -0.90 0.71 0.91
N ARG A 60 -1.50 1.61 1.69
CA ARG A 60 -2.97 1.73 1.77
C ARG A 60 -3.57 2.20 0.46
N ALA A 61 -2.92 3.12 -0.25
CA ALA A 61 -3.36 3.57 -1.55
C ALA A 61 -3.38 2.41 -2.56
N TYR A 62 -2.37 1.53 -2.53
CA TYR A 62 -2.33 0.30 -3.33
C TYR A 62 -3.53 -0.62 -3.03
N GLU A 63 -3.80 -0.89 -1.75
CA GLU A 63 -4.93 -1.74 -1.32
C GLU A 63 -6.29 -1.14 -1.70
N LEU A 64 -6.43 0.18 -1.61
CA LEU A 64 -7.70 0.90 -1.81
C LEU A 64 -7.94 1.32 -3.26
N MET A 65 -6.92 1.29 -4.12
CA MET A 65 -7.01 1.77 -5.50
C MET A 65 -8.18 1.15 -6.28
N PRO A 66 -8.43 -0.18 -6.27
CA PRO A 66 -9.52 -0.77 -7.04
C PRO A 66 -10.89 -0.23 -6.61
N LEU A 67 -11.09 -0.02 -5.31
CA LEU A 67 -12.33 0.52 -4.75
C LEU A 67 -12.51 1.99 -5.13
N ALA A 68 -11.43 2.78 -5.04
CA ALA A 68 -11.44 4.19 -5.43
C ALA A 68 -11.74 4.38 -6.93
N VAL A 69 -11.15 3.55 -7.78
CA VAL A 69 -11.38 3.54 -9.25
C VAL A 69 -12.83 3.19 -9.57
N LEU A 70 -13.39 2.17 -8.89
CA LEU A 70 -14.78 1.77 -9.06
C LEU A 70 -15.73 2.92 -8.68
N ILE A 71 -15.57 3.46 -7.48
CA ILE A 71 -16.45 4.53 -6.97
C ILE A 71 -16.28 5.80 -7.78
N GLY A 72 -15.05 6.22 -8.07
CA GLY A 72 -14.77 7.38 -8.90
C GLY A 72 -15.36 7.27 -10.30
N GLY A 73 -15.26 6.09 -10.92
CA GLY A 73 -15.89 5.79 -12.19
C GLY A 73 -17.41 5.90 -12.13
N LEU A 74 -18.05 5.28 -11.12
CA LEU A 74 -19.50 5.34 -10.92
C LEU A 74 -19.99 6.77 -10.69
N VAL A 75 -19.35 7.51 -9.79
CA VAL A 75 -19.69 8.89 -9.47
C VAL A 75 -19.53 9.79 -10.70
N SER A 76 -18.43 9.64 -11.45
CA SER A 76 -18.22 10.40 -12.68
C SER A 76 -19.26 10.07 -13.74
N LEU A 77 -19.59 8.80 -13.95
CA LEU A 77 -20.61 8.40 -14.92
C LEU A 77 -22.01 8.89 -14.51
N SER A 78 -22.31 8.84 -13.20
CA SER A 78 -23.56 9.37 -12.64
C SER A 78 -23.68 10.88 -12.91
N GLN A 79 -22.61 11.65 -12.69
CA GLN A 79 -22.60 13.08 -12.99
C GLN A 79 -22.78 13.38 -14.48
N LEU A 80 -22.08 12.64 -15.36
CA LEU A 80 -22.23 12.78 -16.82
C LEU A 80 -23.64 12.43 -17.30
N ALA A 81 -24.29 11.46 -16.65
CA ALA A 81 -25.68 11.09 -16.95
C ALA A 81 -26.68 12.14 -16.43
N ALA A 82 -26.49 12.63 -15.21
CA ALA A 82 -27.34 13.66 -14.60
C ALA A 82 -27.29 14.99 -15.37
N GLY A 83 -26.10 15.37 -15.85
CA GLY A 83 -25.90 16.54 -16.71
C GLY A 83 -26.37 16.35 -18.16
N SER A 84 -26.97 15.20 -18.51
CA SER A 84 -27.30 14.82 -19.90
C SER A 84 -26.13 14.78 -20.89
N GLU A 85 -24.89 14.98 -20.44
CA GLU A 85 -23.69 14.96 -21.29
C GLU A 85 -23.50 13.60 -21.95
N LEU A 86 -23.74 12.51 -21.20
CA LEU A 86 -23.64 11.16 -21.74
C LEU A 86 -24.68 10.90 -22.84
N THR A 87 -25.87 11.46 -22.69
CA THR A 87 -26.95 11.38 -23.68
C THR A 87 -26.59 12.16 -24.95
N VAL A 88 -26.07 13.38 -24.81
CA VAL A 88 -25.61 14.22 -25.94
C VAL A 88 -24.47 13.55 -26.69
N ILE A 89 -23.49 12.99 -25.98
CA ILE A 89 -22.36 12.27 -26.60
C ILE A 89 -22.86 11.07 -27.41
N LYS A 90 -23.81 10.29 -26.89
CA LYS A 90 -24.41 9.18 -27.64
C LYS A 90 -25.23 9.66 -28.84
N ALA A 91 -26.02 10.72 -28.69
CA ALA A 91 -26.82 11.30 -29.77
C ALA A 91 -25.95 11.87 -30.91
N SER A 92 -24.74 12.32 -30.61
CA SER A 92 -23.75 12.78 -31.60
C SER A 92 -23.12 11.65 -32.44
N GLY A 93 -23.58 10.41 -32.27
CA GLY A 93 -23.11 9.25 -33.04
C GLY A 93 -21.98 8.46 -32.38
N MET A 94 -21.66 8.69 -31.10
CA MET A 94 -20.68 7.88 -30.40
C MET A 94 -21.23 6.46 -30.15
N SER A 95 -20.54 5.45 -30.69
CA SER A 95 -20.91 4.04 -30.47
C SER A 95 -20.65 3.60 -29.03
N THR A 96 -21.51 2.71 -28.51
CA THR A 96 -21.35 2.11 -27.17
C THR A 96 -20.01 1.37 -27.01
N LYS A 97 -19.51 0.74 -28.09
CA LYS A 97 -18.20 0.08 -28.08
C LYS A 97 -17.06 1.05 -27.81
N LYS A 98 -17.10 2.25 -28.40
CA LYS A 98 -16.08 3.28 -28.18
C LYS A 98 -16.12 3.80 -26.74
N LEU A 99 -17.32 3.95 -26.17
CA LEU A 99 -17.47 4.30 -24.75
C LEU A 99 -16.85 3.23 -23.85
N LEU A 100 -17.15 1.95 -24.06
CA LEU A 100 -16.56 0.84 -23.30
C LEU A 100 -15.03 0.82 -23.40
N LEU A 101 -14.47 1.13 -24.56
CA LEU A 101 -13.02 1.22 -24.75
C LEU A 101 -12.42 2.38 -23.94
N ILE A 102 -13.09 3.53 -23.87
CA ILE A 102 -12.67 4.67 -23.03
C ILE A 102 -12.67 4.28 -21.54
N LEU A 103 -13.72 3.60 -21.07
CA LEU A 103 -13.81 3.11 -19.68
C LEU A 103 -12.72 2.07 -19.37
N SER A 104 -12.45 1.18 -20.33
CA SER A 104 -11.39 0.17 -20.21
C SER A 104 -10.01 0.82 -20.16
N GLN A 105 -9.77 1.84 -20.98
CA GLN A 105 -8.52 2.61 -20.96
C GLN A 105 -8.33 3.33 -19.62
N PHE A 106 -9.38 3.91 -19.05
CA PHE A 106 -9.35 4.49 -17.70
C PHE A 106 -8.94 3.44 -16.65
N GLY A 107 -9.59 2.27 -16.64
CA GLY A 107 -9.24 1.18 -15.73
C GLY A 107 -7.80 0.71 -15.90
N PHE A 108 -7.34 0.58 -17.15
CA PHE A 108 -5.97 0.16 -17.46
C PHE A 108 -4.91 1.16 -17.00
N ILE A 109 -5.15 2.46 -17.15
CA ILE A 109 -4.25 3.51 -16.63
C ILE A 109 -4.06 3.35 -15.11
N PHE A 110 -5.16 3.18 -14.37
CA PHE A 110 -5.09 2.98 -12.93
C PHE A 110 -4.51 1.62 -12.56
N ALA A 111 -4.74 0.56 -13.32
CA ALA A 111 -4.10 -0.74 -13.09
C ALA A 111 -2.58 -0.64 -13.16
N ILE A 112 -2.03 0.05 -14.17
CA ILE A 112 -0.59 0.33 -14.28
C ILE A 112 -0.12 1.15 -13.06
N ALA A 113 -0.87 2.19 -12.68
CA ALA A 113 -0.52 3.01 -11.52
C ALA A 113 -0.51 2.19 -10.22
N THR A 114 -1.45 1.26 -10.04
CA THR A 114 -1.49 0.33 -8.90
C THR A 114 -0.26 -0.56 -8.88
N VAL A 115 0.11 -1.17 -10.01
CA VAL A 115 1.32 -2.01 -10.09
C VAL A 115 2.56 -1.19 -9.74
N ALA A 116 2.69 0.02 -10.30
CA ALA A 116 3.81 0.90 -10.01
C ALA A 116 3.92 1.27 -8.51
N LEU A 117 2.78 1.54 -7.87
CA LEU A 117 2.73 1.79 -6.43
C LEU A 117 3.10 0.55 -5.61
N GLY A 118 2.56 -0.61 -5.97
CA GLY A 118 2.77 -1.87 -5.25
C GLY A 118 4.18 -2.44 -5.39
N GLU A 119 4.85 -2.21 -6.51
CA GLU A 119 6.17 -2.78 -6.78
C GLU A 119 7.32 -1.90 -6.29
N TRP A 120 7.22 -0.57 -6.45
CA TRP A 120 8.34 0.33 -6.14
C TRP A 120 8.16 1.14 -4.85
N VAL A 121 6.94 1.62 -4.59
CA VAL A 121 6.71 2.63 -3.55
C VAL A 121 6.25 2.00 -2.24
N ALA A 122 5.23 1.16 -2.28
CA ALA A 122 4.64 0.52 -1.10
C ALA A 122 5.65 -0.31 -0.27
N PRO A 123 6.50 -1.20 -0.85
CA PRO A 123 7.36 -2.06 -0.04
C PRO A 123 8.47 -1.26 0.63
N THR A 124 9.10 -0.32 -0.09
CA THR A 124 10.21 0.47 0.45
C THR A 124 9.77 1.39 1.59
N LEU A 125 8.59 2.00 1.48
CA LEU A 125 8.06 2.88 2.51
C LEU A 125 7.46 2.11 3.69
N SER A 126 6.83 0.96 3.44
CA SER A 126 6.32 0.10 4.51
C SER A 126 7.45 -0.44 5.38
N GLN A 127 8.56 -0.87 4.77
CA GLN A 127 9.73 -1.32 5.53
C GLN A 127 10.32 -0.18 6.38
N LYS A 128 10.41 1.03 5.83
CA LYS A 128 10.85 2.21 6.57
C LYS A 128 9.92 2.53 7.75
N ALA A 129 8.61 2.41 7.55
CA ALA A 129 7.62 2.63 8.60
C ALA A 129 7.85 1.67 9.77
N GLU A 130 7.96 0.37 9.50
CA GLU A 130 8.23 -0.65 10.53
C GLU A 130 9.55 -0.41 11.25
N ASN A 131 10.60 -0.04 10.51
CA ASN A 131 11.91 0.26 11.10
C ASN A 131 11.86 1.47 12.05
N ILE A 132 11.14 2.55 11.69
CA ILE A 132 10.98 3.73 12.54
C ILE A 132 10.24 3.36 13.83
N LYS A 133 9.14 2.62 13.72
CA LYS A 133 8.36 2.18 14.88
C LYS A 133 9.18 1.25 15.78
N ALA A 134 9.87 0.27 15.22
CA ALA A 134 10.71 -0.66 15.96
C ALA A 134 11.88 0.05 16.66
N ALA A 135 12.56 0.97 15.97
CA ALA A 135 13.67 1.73 16.55
C ALA A 135 13.21 2.64 17.69
N ALA A 136 12.03 3.25 17.58
CA ALA A 136 11.47 4.14 18.59
C ALA A 136 10.95 3.39 19.82
N ILE A 137 10.31 2.23 19.65
CA ILE A 137 9.77 1.45 20.77
C ILE A 137 10.86 0.65 21.49
N ASN A 138 11.77 0.00 20.75
CA ASN A 138 12.73 -0.95 21.32
C ASN A 138 14.14 -0.36 21.53
N GLY A 139 14.47 0.80 20.94
CA GLY A 139 15.79 1.42 21.01
C GLY A 139 16.84 0.68 20.18
N LYS A 140 17.23 1.28 19.04
CA LYS A 140 18.07 0.67 17.98
C LYS A 140 17.45 -0.61 17.38
N ILE A 141 17.72 -0.81 16.09
CA ILE A 141 17.18 -1.92 15.29
C ILE A 141 17.90 -3.21 15.74
N SER A 142 17.52 -3.73 16.90
CA SER A 142 17.77 -5.11 17.28
C SER A 142 16.54 -5.87 16.80
N THR A 143 16.73 -6.66 15.75
CA THR A 143 15.75 -7.57 15.16
C THR A 143 15.23 -8.54 16.22
N GLY A 144 14.29 -8.08 17.04
CA GLY A 144 13.78 -8.79 18.21
C GLY A 144 14.84 -9.00 19.29
N ASN A 145 14.51 -8.67 20.54
CA ASN A 145 15.26 -9.17 21.70
C ASN A 145 15.31 -10.72 21.77
N THR A 146 14.60 -11.40 20.85
CA THR A 146 14.49 -12.84 20.67
C THR A 146 15.29 -13.42 19.49
N GLY A 147 15.90 -12.59 18.64
CA GLY A 147 16.64 -13.02 17.46
C GLY A 147 15.79 -13.67 16.36
N LEU A 148 16.31 -13.71 15.14
CA LEU A 148 15.74 -14.41 14.00
C LEU A 148 15.94 -15.92 14.16
N TRP A 149 14.85 -16.69 14.28
CA TRP A 149 14.91 -18.15 14.31
C TRP A 149 14.66 -18.71 12.91
N LEU A 150 15.67 -19.34 12.34
CA LEU A 150 15.61 -20.06 11.07
C LEU A 150 15.66 -21.56 11.35
N LYS A 151 14.71 -22.31 10.80
CA LYS A 151 14.70 -23.78 10.89
C LYS A 151 15.06 -24.36 9.53
N GLU A 152 16.22 -24.98 9.47
CA GLU A 152 16.69 -25.76 8.33
C GLU A 152 16.53 -27.25 8.65
N LYS A 153 16.46 -28.12 7.63
CA LYS A 153 16.00 -29.53 7.75
C LYS A 153 16.59 -30.30 8.94
N ASN A 154 17.84 -30.03 9.32
CA ASN A 154 18.53 -30.70 10.42
C ASN A 154 19.12 -29.75 11.49
N SER A 155 18.84 -28.45 11.39
CA SER A 155 19.45 -27.41 12.23
C SER A 155 18.46 -26.29 12.55
N ILE A 156 18.50 -25.81 13.79
CA ILE A 156 17.82 -24.59 14.20
C ILE A 156 18.91 -23.54 14.39
N ILE A 157 18.78 -22.41 13.69
CA ILE A 157 19.71 -21.30 13.73
C ILE A 157 19.00 -20.13 14.39
N ASN A 158 19.54 -19.58 15.48
CA ASN A 158 19.10 -18.32 16.04
C ASN A 158 20.16 -17.25 15.74
N VAL A 159 19.75 -16.18 15.06
CA VAL A 159 20.59 -15.00 14.85
C VAL A 159 20.09 -13.91 15.78
N ARG A 160 20.88 -13.58 16.82
CA ARG A 160 20.46 -12.59 17.83
C ARG A 160 20.23 -11.21 17.24
N GLU A 161 21.06 -10.77 16.30
CA GLU A 161 20.96 -9.45 15.70
C GLU A 161 21.47 -9.48 14.25
N MET A 162 20.77 -8.80 13.34
CA MET A 162 21.20 -8.59 11.96
C MET A 162 21.34 -7.09 11.76
N LEU A 163 22.56 -6.65 11.47
CA LEU A 163 22.86 -5.25 11.20
C LEU A 163 22.41 -4.86 9.78
N PRO A 164 22.21 -3.56 9.51
CA PRO A 164 21.81 -3.05 8.19
C PRO A 164 22.79 -3.34 7.06
N ASP A 165 24.05 -3.71 7.37
CA ASP A 165 25.11 -4.11 6.44
C ASP A 165 25.13 -5.62 6.14
N HIS A 166 24.08 -6.34 6.57
CA HIS A 166 23.93 -7.79 6.49
C HIS A 166 24.89 -8.60 7.38
N THR A 167 25.61 -7.96 8.30
CA THR A 167 26.40 -8.71 9.28
C THR A 167 25.50 -9.33 10.36
N LEU A 168 25.77 -10.59 10.69
CA LEU A 168 24.99 -11.37 11.65
C LEU A 168 25.77 -11.49 12.95
N LEU A 169 25.20 -11.00 14.06
CA LEU A 169 25.80 -11.09 15.39
C LEU A 169 25.06 -12.13 16.25
N GLY A 170 25.82 -12.87 17.06
CA GLY A 170 25.28 -13.80 18.04
C GLY A 170 24.56 -15.01 17.44
N ILE A 171 25.16 -15.64 16.42
CA ILE A 171 24.62 -16.84 15.77
C ILE A 171 24.76 -18.05 16.71
N LYS A 172 23.64 -18.70 17.05
CA LYS A 172 23.60 -20.02 17.71
C LYS A 172 23.02 -21.05 16.76
N ILE A 173 23.72 -22.17 16.58
CA ILE A 173 23.29 -23.28 15.74
C ILE A 173 23.07 -24.50 16.62
N TRP A 174 21.85 -25.02 16.63
CA TRP A 174 21.52 -26.32 17.21
C TRP A 174 21.31 -27.31 16.08
N ALA A 175 22.30 -28.15 15.82
CA ALA A 175 22.15 -29.29 14.92
C ALA A 175 21.56 -30.48 15.68
N ARG A 176 20.57 -31.16 15.09
CA ARG A 176 20.11 -32.45 15.62
C ARG A 176 21.11 -33.51 15.17
N PRO A 177 21.76 -34.26 16.08
CA PRO A 177 22.64 -35.35 15.69
C PRO A 177 21.84 -36.34 14.84
N TYR A 178 22.37 -36.69 13.67
CA TYR A 178 21.84 -37.80 12.89
C TYR A 178 22.00 -39.07 13.75
N PRO A 179 20.96 -39.91 13.91
CA PRO A 179 21.17 -41.20 14.55
C PRO A 179 22.17 -41.96 13.68
N ALA A 180 23.37 -42.22 14.22
CA ALA A 180 24.31 -43.14 13.62
C ALA A 180 23.58 -44.46 13.46
N GLY A 181 23.18 -44.78 12.23
CA GLY A 181 22.62 -46.08 11.90
C GLY A 181 23.67 -47.13 12.19
N HIS A 182 23.32 -48.08 13.05
CA HIS A 182 23.92 -49.41 13.09
C HIS A 182 23.50 -50.20 11.85
#